data_AF-A0A967L806-F1
#
_entry.id   AF-A0A967L806-F1
#
_cell.length_a   1.000
_cell.length_b   1.000
_cell.length_c   1.000
_cell.angle_alpha   90.00
_cell.angle_beta   90.00
_cell.angle_gamma   90.00
#
_symmetry.space_group_name_H-M   'P 1'
#
loop_
_entity.id
_entity.type
_entity.pdbx_description
1 polymer ?
#
loop_
_entity_poly.entity_id
_entity_poly.type
_entity_poly.pdbx_seq_one_letter_code
_entity_poly.pdbx_strand_id
1 'polypeptide(L)' 'MELAMKHRMPLHVRSSFSKAEGTIVTDEEHLLEKVIVAGVAADKKTVKLTVRALPDHPGVVASVFEPLAEANISV' A
#
# COMPACT_ATOMS: atom_id res chain seq x y z
N MET A 1 4.24 6.96 -6.69
CA MET A 1 4.07 5.78 -7.58
C MET A 1 2.73 5.80 -8.28
N GLU A 2 1.63 6.02 -7.58
CA GLU A 2 0.28 6.00 -8.18
C GLU A 2 0.13 6.88 -9.43
N LEU A 3 0.72 8.09 -9.44
CA LEU A 3 0.76 8.95 -10.62
C LEU A 3 1.55 8.32 -11.78
N ALA A 4 2.73 7.74 -11.50
CA ALA A 4 3.55 7.08 -12.51
C ALA A 4 2.84 5.86 -13.09
N MET A 5 2.14 5.07 -12.27
CA MET A 5 1.31 3.94 -12.72
C MET A 5 0.14 4.41 -13.60
N LYS A 6 -0.58 5.46 -13.17
CA LYS A 6 -1.69 6.04 -13.93
C LYS A 6 -1.27 6.51 -15.32
N HIS A 7 -0.04 7.00 -15.45
CA HIS A 7 0.53 7.48 -16.71
C HIS A 7 1.47 6.46 -17.40
N ARG A 8 1.55 5.22 -16.91
CA ARG A 8 2.43 4.15 -17.42
C ARG A 8 3.88 4.60 -17.62
N MET A 9 4.39 5.35 -16.66
CA MET A 9 5.76 5.86 -16.67
C MET A 9 6.66 4.95 -15.81
N PRO A 10 7.72 4.34 -16.39
CA PRO A 10 8.65 3.54 -15.63
C PRO A 10 9.43 4.41 -14.64
N LEU A 11 9.60 3.91 -13.41
CA LEU A 11 10.23 4.63 -12.32
C LEU A 11 11.53 3.93 -11.91
N HIS A 12 12.63 4.66 -11.87
CA HIS A 12 13.94 4.10 -11.54
C HIS A 12 14.36 4.50 -10.13
N VAL A 13 14.38 3.54 -9.22
CA VAL A 13 14.78 3.72 -7.83
C VAL A 13 16.29 3.46 -7.71
N ARG A 14 17.07 4.52 -7.48
CA ARG A 14 18.53 4.46 -7.32
C ARG A 14 18.96 5.05 -5.99
N SER A 15 20.08 4.55 -5.46
CA SER A 15 20.73 5.15 -4.30
C SER A 15 21.55 6.37 -4.75
N SER A 16 21.45 7.48 -4.02
CA SER A 16 22.29 8.67 -4.22
C SER A 16 23.74 8.47 -3.77
N PHE A 17 24.03 7.41 -3.00
CA PHE A 17 25.35 7.11 -2.46
C PHE A 17 26.13 6.05 -3.25
N SER A 18 25.51 5.46 -4.28
CA SER A 18 26.11 4.36 -5.05
C SER A 18 25.80 4.51 -6.54
N LYS A 19 26.73 4.08 -7.39
CA LYS A 19 26.50 3.98 -8.85
C LYS A 19 25.76 2.72 -9.27
N ALA A 20 25.33 1.87 -8.33
CA ALA A 20 24.55 0.67 -8.61
C ALA A 20 23.30 0.98 -9.43
N GLU A 21 22.85 -0.01 -10.20
CA GLU A 21 21.71 0.14 -11.11
C GLU A 21 20.39 0.32 -10.35
N GLY A 22 20.18 -0.28 -9.18
CA GLY A 22 18.94 -0.10 -8.41
C GLY A 22 17.76 -0.91 -8.95
N THR A 23 16.53 -0.43 -8.77
CA THR A 23 15.30 -1.17 -9.14
C THR A 23 14.43 -0.35 -10.10
N ILE A 24 14.00 -0.98 -11.19
CA ILE A 24 13.03 -0.39 -12.14
C ILE A 24 11.64 -0.88 -11.79
N VAL A 25 10.71 0.05 -11.60
CA VAL A 25 9.30 -0.21 -11.33
C VAL A 25 8.55 0.11 -12.61
N THR A 26 7.95 -0.91 -13.23
CA THR A 26 7.30 -0.85 -14.53
C THR A 26 6.09 -1.78 -14.57
N ASP A 27 5.29 -1.68 -15.62
CA ASP A 27 4.09 -2.49 -15.82
C ASP A 27 4.44 -3.97 -16.08
N GLU A 28 3.53 -4.87 -15.68
CA GLU A 28 3.73 -6.32 -15.82
C GLU A 28 3.94 -6.78 -17.27
N GLU A 29 3.38 -6.09 -18.27
CA GLU A 29 3.60 -6.40 -19.69
C GLU A 29 5.06 -6.29 -20.12
N HIS A 30 5.88 -5.51 -19.40
CA HIS A 30 7.30 -5.35 -19.69
C HIS A 30 8.18 -6.35 -18.91
N LEU A 31 7.57 -7.20 -18.08
CA LEU A 31 8.28 -8.29 -17.40
C LEU A 31 8.36 -9.49 -18.35
N LEU A 32 9.58 -9.85 -18.73
CA LEU A 32 9.89 -10.98 -19.62
C LEU A 32 9.43 -12.34 -19.04
N GLU A 33 9.29 -12.41 -17.72
CA GLU A 33 8.94 -13.63 -17.00
C GLU A 33 7.89 -13.35 -15.93
N LYS A 34 6.96 -14.28 -15.75
CA LYS A 34 5.89 -14.15 -14.75
C LYS A 34 6.48 -14.41 -13.37
N VAL A 35 6.79 -13.33 -12.65
CA VAL A 35 7.33 -13.41 -11.29
C VAL A 35 6.22 -13.90 -10.34
N ILE A 36 6.39 -15.09 -9.77
CA ILE A 36 5.40 -15.67 -8.83
C ILE A 36 5.48 -14.99 -7.46
N VAL A 37 6.67 -14.53 -7.05
CA VAL A 37 6.90 -13.80 -5.80
C VAL A 37 7.97 -12.73 -6.03
N ALA A 38 7.59 -11.45 -5.90
CA ALA A 38 8.49 -10.31 -6.11
C ALA A 38 9.29 -9.92 -4.84
N GLY A 39 8.86 -10.39 -3.66
CA GLY A 39 9.52 -10.10 -2.39
C GLY A 39 8.62 -10.43 -1.19
N VAL A 40 9.21 -10.38 0.01
CA VAL A 40 8.49 -10.54 1.28
C VAL A 40 8.69 -9.28 2.10
N ALA A 41 7.60 -8.60 2.45
CA ALA A 41 7.60 -7.44 3.33
C ALA A 41 6.88 -7.81 4.63
N ALA A 42 7.40 -7.33 5.76
CA ALA A 42 6.81 -7.56 7.07
C ALA A 42 6.69 -6.23 7.82
N ASP A 43 5.51 -5.94 8.32
CA ASP A 43 5.27 -4.85 9.26
C ASP A 43 4.90 -5.42 10.63
N LYS A 44 5.71 -5.09 11.64
CA LYS A 44 5.54 -5.52 13.04
C LYS A 44 4.86 -4.46 13.91
N LYS A 45 4.61 -3.27 13.38
CA LYS A 45 4.05 -2.14 14.13
C LYS A 45 2.54 -1.96 13.90
N THR A 46 1.89 -2.96 13.31
CA THR A 46 0.44 -2.98 13.09
C THR A 46 -0.27 -3.80 14.17
N VAL A 47 -1.44 -3.33 14.60
CA VAL A 47 -2.32 -4.02 15.57
C VAL A 47 -3.63 -4.37 14.88
N LYS A 48 -4.16 -5.57 15.14
CA LYS A 48 -5.46 -6.02 14.63
C LYS A 48 -6.53 -5.87 15.70
N LEU A 49 -7.56 -5.08 15.41
CA LEU A 49 -8.76 -4.93 16.23
C LEU A 49 -9.97 -5.52 15.48
N THR A 50 -10.94 -6.07 16.21
CA THR A 50 -12.16 -6.64 15.62
C THR A 50 -13.36 -6.23 16.45
N VAL A 51 -14.26 -5.44 15.85
CA VAL A 51 -15.53 -5.06 16.45
C VAL A 51 -16.59 -6.07 16.00
N ARG A 52 -17.30 -6.67 16.95
CA ARG A 52 -18.35 -7.66 16.68
C ARG A 52 -19.73 -7.08 16.99
N ALA A 53 -20.76 -7.67 16.38
CA ALA A 53 -22.16 -7.29 16.60
C ALA A 53 -22.45 -5.81 16.31
N LEU A 54 -21.87 -5.28 15.23
CA LEU A 54 -22.27 -3.97 14.71
C LEU A 54 -23.69 -4.07 14.13
N PRO A 55 -24.59 -3.13 14.46
CA PRO A 55 -25.90 -3.05 13.83
C PRO A 55 -25.77 -2.92 12.30
N ASP A 56 -26.61 -3.64 11.54
CA ASP A 56 -26.56 -3.62 10.07
C ASP A 56 -27.52 -2.57 9.52
N HIS A 57 -27.12 -1.30 9.62
CA HIS A 57 -27.83 -0.19 8.99
C HIS A 57 -26.86 0.93 8.55
N PRO A 58 -27.26 1.79 7.60
CA PRO A 58 -26.42 2.90 7.16
C PRO A 58 -25.96 3.79 8.32
N GLY A 59 -24.71 4.26 8.25
CA GLY A 59 -24.10 5.16 9.25
C GLY A 59 -23.33 4.47 10.37
N VAL A 60 -23.52 3.17 10.58
CA VAL A 60 -22.85 2.42 11.68
C VAL A 60 -21.33 2.38 11.49
N VAL A 61 -20.85 2.15 10.27
CA VAL A 61 -19.41 2.18 9.97
C VAL A 61 -18.82 3.58 10.18
N ALA A 62 -19.52 4.63 9.72
CA ALA A 62 -19.10 6.01 9.92
C ALA A 62 -18.95 6.34 11.41
N SER A 63 -19.90 5.91 12.26
CA SER A 63 -19.83 6.13 13.71
C SER A 63 -18.60 5.49 14.40
N VAL A 64 -17.98 4.49 13.79
CA VAL A 64 -16.75 3.85 14.30
C VAL A 64 -15.50 4.54 13.76
N PHE A 65 -15.49 4.89 12.47
CA PHE A 65 -14.30 5.46 11.82
C PHE A 65 -14.16 6.98 11.97
N GLU A 66 -15.26 7.73 12.13
CA GLU A 66 -15.22 9.18 12.36
C GLU A 66 -14.45 9.55 13.63
N PRO A 67 -14.73 8.97 14.82
CA PRO A 67 -13.98 9.29 16.03
C PRO A 67 -12.49 8.91 15.93
N LEU A 68 -12.18 7.84 15.20
CA LEU A 68 -10.79 7.42 14.97
C LEU A 68 -10.04 8.42 14.08
N ALA A 69 -10.72 8.93 13.05
CA ALA A 69 -10.19 9.97 12.17
C ALA A 69 -10.01 11.30 12.91
N GLU A 70 -10.99 11.71 13.73
CA GLU A 70 -10.89 12.91 14.59
C GLU A 70 -9.73 12.81 15.59
N ALA A 71 -9.47 11.60 16.11
CA ALA A 71 -8.33 11.31 16.97
C ALA A 71 -6.99 11.18 16.22
N ASN A 72 -6.96 11.39 14.90
CA ASN A 72 -5.78 11.20 14.04
C ASN A 72 -5.16 9.79 14.13
N ILE A 73 -5.99 8.77 14.30
CA ILE A 73 -5.55 7.37 14.30
C ILE A 73 -5.58 6.87 12.86
N SER A 74 -4.43 6.45 12.35
CA SER A 74 -4.35 5.76 11.06
C SER A 74 -4.88 4.34 11.22
N VAL A 75 -5.93 4.03 10.46
CA VAL A 75 -6.68 2.76 10.48
C VAL A 75 -6.67 2.08 9.13
#